data_AF-A0A949V6B5-F1
#
_entry.id   AF-A0A949V6B5-F1
#
_cell.length_a   1.000
_cell.length_b   1.000
_cell.length_c   1.000
_cell.angle_alpha   90.00
_cell.angle_beta   90.00
_cell.angle_gamma   90.00
#
_symmetry.space_group_name_H-M   'P 1'
#
loop_
_entity.id
_entity.type
_entity.pdbx_description
1 polymer ?
#
loop_
_entity_poly.entity_id
_entity_poly.type
_entity_poly.pdbx_seq_one_letter_code
_entity_poly.pdbx_strand_id
1 'polypeptide(L)'
;MKVFGDALAKKTNGNVTVKGFYSGALGSNERELAEMTKTGAVDMCNTTTTYVQGWMPAAKVFDLPYLFTDVDHYKRVVQGDIGDLLKNQVRANGVE
;
A
#
# COMPACT_ATOMS: atom_id res chain seq x y z
N MET A 1 -6.28 5.81 6.96
CA MET A 1 -5.73 5.32 8.24
C MET A 1 -6.74 5.26 9.38
N LYS A 2 -7.61 6.27 9.62
CA LYS A 2 -8.61 6.21 10.72
C LYS A 2 -9.50 4.97 10.70
N VAL A 3 -10.18 4.70 9.58
CA VAL A 3 -11.09 3.52 9.46
C VAL A 3 -10.35 2.21 9.67
N PHE A 4 -9.14 2.09 9.11
CA PHE A 4 -8.27 0.93 9.33
C PHE A 4 -7.91 0.78 10.82
N GLY A 5 -7.51 1.86 11.48
CA GLY A 5 -7.18 1.87 12.90
C GLY A 5 -8.35 1.47 13.80
N ASP A 6 -9.54 2.02 13.54
CA ASP A 6 -10.76 1.69 14.29
C ASP A 6 -11.11 0.19 14.12
N ALA A 7 -11.01 -0.33 12.89
CA ALA A 7 -11.26 -1.74 12.60
C ALA A 7 -10.22 -2.66 13.25
N LEU A 8 -8.94 -2.26 13.25
CA LEU A 8 -7.85 -3.00 13.85
C LEU A 8 -7.98 -3.05 15.38
N ALA A 9 -8.27 -1.92 16.02
CA ALA A 9 -8.53 -1.86 17.45
C ALA A 9 -9.72 -2.77 17.84
N LYS A 10 -10.80 -2.75 17.06
CA LYS A 10 -11.95 -3.65 17.28
C LYS A 10 -11.58 -5.13 17.14
N LYS A 11 -10.80 -5.50 16.11
CA LYS A 11 -10.39 -6.90 15.86
C LYS A 11 -9.36 -7.42 16.87
N THR A 12 -8.60 -6.53 17.49
CA THR A 12 -7.54 -6.86 18.43
C THR A 12 -7.93 -6.60 19.89
N ASN A 13 -9.20 -6.31 20.17
CA ASN A 13 -9.69 -5.92 21.50
C ASN A 13 -8.90 -4.77 22.14
N GLY A 14 -8.44 -3.82 21.32
CA GLY A 14 -7.66 -2.66 21.74
C GLY A 14 -6.16 -2.92 21.92
N ASN A 15 -5.67 -4.16 21.74
CA ASN A 15 -4.25 -4.46 21.88
C ASN A 15 -3.38 -3.79 20.81
N VAL A 16 -3.95 -3.50 19.63
CA VAL A 16 -3.25 -2.79 18.56
C VAL A 16 -4.02 -1.52 18.23
N THR A 17 -3.31 -0.39 18.24
CA THR A 17 -3.86 0.93 17.91
C THR A 17 -3.06 1.57 16.79
N VAL A 18 -3.69 2.42 15.98
CA VAL A 18 -3.03 3.12 14.87
C VAL A 18 -3.05 4.61 15.15
N LYS A 19 -1.86 5.21 15.22
CA LYS A 19 -1.70 6.66 15.29
C LYS A 19 -1.49 7.21 13.89
N GLY A 20 -2.50 7.91 13.36
CA GLY A 20 -2.41 8.56 12.06
C GLY A 20 -1.64 9.88 12.13
N PHE A 21 -0.72 10.06 11.18
CA PHE A 21 -0.06 11.33 10.91
C PHE A 21 -0.44 11.80 9.51
N TYR A 22 -0.79 13.08 9.37
CA TYR A 22 -1.37 13.65 8.15
C TYR A 22 -0.58 14.86 7.68
N SER A 23 -0.87 15.34 6.47
CA SER A 23 -0.28 16.58 5.91
C SER A 23 1.25 16.59 5.90
N GLY A 24 1.89 15.46 5.60
CA GLY A 24 3.34 15.36 5.52
C GLY A 24 4.07 15.42 6.87
N ALA A 25 3.37 15.21 7.99
CA ALA A 25 3.96 15.34 9.34
C ALA A 25 5.12 14.37 9.64
N LEU A 26 5.26 13.28 8.87
CA LEU A 26 6.35 12.31 9.03
C LEU A 26 7.37 12.35 7.88
N GLY A 27 7.11 13.07 6.79
CA GLY A 27 7.97 13.06 5.62
C GLY A 27 7.50 14.03 4.55
N SER A 28 8.44 14.50 3.74
CA SER A 28 8.19 15.52 2.71
C SER A 28 7.46 14.97 1.48
N ASN A 29 7.52 13.65 1.26
CA ASN A 29 6.90 12.97 0.13
C ASN A 29 6.65 11.46 0.41
N GLU A 30 5.89 10.81 -0.47
CA GLU A 30 5.50 9.40 -0.32
C GLU A 30 6.68 8.41 -0.45
N ARG A 31 7.73 8.77 -1.18
CA ARG A 31 8.93 7.93 -1.32
C ARG A 31 9.68 7.83 0.01
N GLU A 32 9.91 8.97 0.66
CA GLU A 32 10.56 9.04 1.96
C GLU A 32 9.80 8.21 3.01
N LEU A 33 8.46 8.31 3.01
CA LEU A 33 7.58 7.50 3.86
C LEU A 33 7.71 5.99 3.58
N ALA A 34 7.78 5.60 2.31
CA ALA A 34 7.95 4.21 1.93
C ALA A 34 9.34 3.66 2.35
N GLU A 35 10.39 4.47 2.25
CA GLU A 35 11.73 4.14 2.74
C GLU A 35 11.76 4.00 4.28
N MET A 36 11.12 4.92 5.02
CA MET A 36 10.97 4.82 6.48
C MET A 36 10.17 3.58 6.91
N THR A 37 9.20 3.16 6.10
CA THR A 37 8.43 1.93 6.36
C THR A 37 9.32 0.71 6.18
N LYS A 38 10.14 0.70 5.11
CA LYS A 38 11.07 -0.39 4.83
C LYS A 38 12.15 -0.56 5.91
N THR A 39 12.61 0.54 6.53
CA THR A 39 13.58 0.47 7.64
C THR A 39 12.95 0.14 8.99
N GLY A 40 11.62 0.15 9.09
CA GLY A 40 10.90 -0.03 10.35
C GLY A 40 10.87 1.21 11.23
N ALA A 41 11.29 2.38 10.73
CA ALA A 41 11.17 3.65 11.45
C ALA A 41 9.69 4.07 11.62
N VAL A 42 8.84 3.67 10.67
CA VAL A 42 7.38 3.77 10.74
C VAL A 42 6.80 2.40 10.42
N ASP A 43 5.83 1.91 11.19
CA ASP A 43 5.28 0.56 10.98
C ASP A 43 4.51 0.43 9.66
N MET A 44 3.83 1.51 9.23
CA MET A 44 2.98 1.52 8.05
C MET A 44 2.89 2.93 7.43
N CYS A 45 2.89 3.01 6.10
CA CYS A 45 2.50 4.21 5.36
C CYS A 45 1.39 3.92 4.34
N ASN A 46 0.68 4.96 3.93
CA ASN A 46 -0.16 4.92 2.73
C ASN A 46 0.65 5.56 1.60
N THR A 47 0.77 4.88 0.46
CA THR A 47 1.58 5.32 -0.67
C THR A 47 0.93 4.93 -1.99
N THR A 48 1.30 5.60 -3.06
CA THR A 48 0.88 5.26 -4.42
C THR A 48 1.86 4.28 -5.08
N THR A 49 1.35 3.49 -6.03
CA THR A 49 2.15 2.49 -6.76
C THR A 49 3.39 3.09 -7.42
N THR A 50 3.29 4.35 -7.88
CA THR A 50 4.37 5.09 -8.55
C THR A 50 5.65 5.18 -7.71
N TYR A 51 5.56 5.36 -6.40
CA TYR A 51 6.74 5.51 -5.53
C TYR A 51 7.38 4.19 -5.09
N VAL A 52 6.72 3.06 -5.34
CA VAL A 52 7.21 1.72 -4.98
C VAL A 52 7.62 0.88 -6.19
N GLN A 53 7.54 1.42 -7.41
CA GLN A 53 7.88 0.70 -8.66
C GLN A 53 9.32 0.22 -8.73
N GLY A 54 10.25 0.89 -8.02
CA GLY A 54 11.64 0.45 -7.91
C GLY A 54 11.78 -0.91 -7.21
N TRP A 55 10.82 -1.26 -6.35
CA TRP A 55 10.77 -2.55 -5.63
C TRP A 55 9.74 -3.51 -6.22
N MET A 56 8.74 -2.99 -6.92
CA MET A 56 7.71 -3.76 -7.62
C MET A 56 7.61 -3.36 -9.10
N PRO A 57 8.54 -3.78 -9.97
CA PRO A 57 8.51 -3.42 -11.38
C PRO A 57 7.19 -3.81 -12.08
N ALA A 58 6.58 -4.92 -11.68
CA ALA A 58 5.31 -5.40 -12.23
C ALA A 58 4.13 -4.45 -11.95
N ALA A 59 4.21 -3.61 -10.91
CA ALA A 59 3.17 -2.65 -10.57
C ALA A 59 3.04 -1.52 -11.60
N LYS A 60 4.04 -1.33 -12.47
CA LYS A 60 4.00 -0.37 -13.59
C LYS A 60 2.83 -0.61 -14.54
N VAL A 61 2.29 -1.83 -14.58
CA VAL A 61 1.10 -2.14 -15.38
C VAL A 61 -0.10 -1.27 -14.97
N PHE A 62 -0.21 -0.87 -13.70
CA PHE A 62 -1.29 -0.03 -13.21
C PHE A 62 -1.22 1.43 -13.69
N ASP A 63 -0.07 1.87 -14.21
CA ASP A 63 0.14 3.23 -14.69
C ASP A 63 -0.15 3.35 -16.20
N LEU A 64 -0.54 2.26 -16.86
CA LEU A 64 -0.89 2.28 -18.28
C LEU A 64 -2.19 3.07 -18.51
N PRO A 65 -2.18 4.05 -19.42
CA PRO A 65 -3.37 4.85 -19.69
C PRO A 65 -4.48 3.98 -20.29
N TYR A 66 -5.71 4.18 -19.81
CA TYR A 66 -6.92 3.50 -20.28
C TYR A 66 -6.93 1.97 -20.13
N LEU A 67 -6.03 1.39 -19.31
CA LEU A 67 -6.00 -0.05 -19.07
C LEU A 67 -7.30 -0.55 -18.41
N PHE A 68 -7.83 0.21 -17.46
CA PHE A 68 -9.09 -0.08 -16.79
C PHE A 68 -10.21 0.78 -17.38
N THR A 69 -11.31 0.12 -17.71
CA THR A 69 -12.50 0.74 -18.32
C THR A 69 -13.42 1.39 -17.29
N ASP A 70 -13.40 0.87 -16.06
CA ASP A 70 -14.20 1.33 -14.93
C ASP A 70 -13.64 0.77 -13.61
N VAL A 71 -14.21 1.24 -12.49
CA VAL A 71 -13.80 0.85 -11.14
C VAL A 71 -14.05 -0.64 -10.86
N ASP A 72 -15.08 -1.23 -11.44
CA ASP A 72 -15.40 -2.64 -11.19
C ASP A 72 -14.48 -3.58 -11.98
N HIS A 73 -14.07 -3.20 -13.19
CA HIS A 73 -13.00 -3.85 -13.93
C HIS A 73 -11.70 -3.80 -13.14
N TYR A 74 -11.31 -2.63 -12.62
CA TYR A 74 -10.15 -2.51 -11.75
C TYR A 74 -10.22 -3.45 -10.54
N LYS A 75 -11.35 -3.48 -9.82
CA LYS A 75 -11.53 -4.37 -8.66
C LYS A 75 -11.42 -5.84 -9.05
N ARG A 76 -12.05 -6.29 -10.14
CA ARG A 76 -11.97 -7.69 -10.60
C ARG A 76 -10.53 -8.12 -10.87
N VAL A 77 -9.70 -7.24 -11.45
CA VAL A 77 -8.30 -7.54 -11.74
C VAL A 77 -7.46 -7.56 -10.46
N VAL A 78 -7.57 -6.54 -9.61
CA VAL A 78 -6.75 -6.39 -8.39
C VAL A 78 -7.14 -7.37 -7.28
N GLN A 79 -8.40 -7.82 -7.26
CA GLN A 79 -8.90 -8.77 -6.26
C GLN A 79 -8.94 -10.22 -6.78
N GLY A 80 -8.61 -10.45 -8.05
CA GLY A 80 -8.51 -11.78 -8.65
C GLY A 80 -7.07 -12.26 -8.78
N ASP A 81 -6.88 -13.28 -9.62
CA ASP A 81 -5.60 -13.99 -9.79
C ASP A 81 -4.42 -13.09 -10.17
N ILE A 82 -4.67 -12.04 -10.97
CA ILE A 82 -3.64 -11.06 -11.36
C ILE A 82 -3.16 -10.28 -10.13
N GLY A 83 -4.08 -9.84 -9.27
CA GLY A 83 -3.73 -9.17 -8.03
C GLY A 83 -2.92 -10.08 -7.09
N ASP A 84 -3.29 -11.35 -6.98
CA ASP A 84 -2.56 -12.33 -6.17
C ASP A 84 -1.16 -12.63 -6.71
N LEU A 85 -1.03 -12.77 -8.04
CA LEU A 85 0.25 -12.89 -8.71
C LEU A 85 1.17 -11.71 -8.37
N LEU A 86 0.65 -10.48 -8.48
CA LEU A 86 1.40 -9.28 -8.18
C LEU A 86 1.80 -9.24 -6.70
N LYS A 87 0.87 -9.46 -5.77
CA LYS A 87 1.13 -9.53 -4.32
C LYS A 87 2.26 -10.50 -3.96
N ASN A 88 2.29 -11.67 -4.58
CA ASN A 88 3.34 -12.67 -4.33
C ASN A 88 4.71 -12.20 -4.85
N GLN A 89 4.76 -11.51 -6.00
CA GLN A 89 6.00 -10.90 -6.49
C GLN A 89 6.49 -9.77 -5.58
N VAL A 90 5.58 -8.96 -5.03
CA VAL A 90 5.93 -7.90 -4.06
C VAL A 90 6.63 -8.48 -2.83
N ARG A 91 6.03 -9.51 -2.23
CA ARG A 91 6.55 -10.18 -1.04
C ARG A 91 7.94 -10.75 -1.27
N ALA A 92 8.19 -11.33 -2.44
CA ALA A 92 9.51 -11.84 -2.81
C ALA A 92 10.59 -10.74 -2.85
N ASN A 93 10.21 -9.47 -2.97
CA ASN A 93 11.11 -8.31 -2.97
C ASN A 93 11.21 -7.60 -1.61
N GLY A 94 10.71 -8.21 -0.54
CA GLY A 94 10.84 -7.70 0.84
C GLY A 94 9.93 -6.52 1.14
N VAL A 95 8.82 -6.39 0.43
CA VAL A 95 7.73 -5.44 0.71
C VAL A 95 6.51 -6.29 1.09
N GLU A 96 5.93 -6.07 2.28
CA GLU A 96 4.77 -6.83 2.80
C GLU A 96 3.46 -6.04 2.75
#